data_AF-A0A520KRB7-F1
#
_entry.id   AF-A0A520KRB7-F1
#
_cell.length_a   1.000
_cell.length_b   1.000
_cell.length_c   1.000
_cell.angle_alpha   90.00
_cell.angle_beta   90.00
_cell.angle_gamma   90.00
#
_symmetry.space_group_name_H-M   'P 1'
#
loop_
_entity.id
_entity.type
_entity.pdbx_description
1 polymer ?
#
loop_
_entity_poly.entity_id
_entity_poly.type
_entity_poly.pdbx_seq_one_letter_code
_entity_poly.pdbx_strand_id
1 'polypeptide(L)' 'MRVVLRMRKKGVLILPKSIREAAGIDEGEVIAEAREGEIVLKPFRP' A
#
# COMPACT_ATOMS: atom_id res chain seq x y z
N MET A 1 5.35 -7.48 -9.80
CA MET A 1 4.20 -6.93 -10.55
C MET A 1 4.22 -5.41 -10.49
N ARG A 2 3.71 -4.70 -11.50
CA ARG A 2 3.67 -3.23 -11.54
C ARG A 2 2.28 -2.76 -11.96
N VAL A 3 1.71 -1.82 -11.22
CA VAL A 3 0.38 -1.24 -11.52
C VAL A 3 0.48 0.26 -11.30
N VAL A 4 -0.16 1.04 -12.17
CA VAL A 4 -0.29 2.48 -11.99
C VAL A 4 -1.57 2.75 -11.22
N LEU A 5 -1.46 3.39 -10.06
CA LEU A 5 -2.60 3.74 -9.22
C LEU A 5 -2.83 5.25 -9.26
N ARG A 6 -4.11 5.65 -9.24
CA ARG A 6 -4.49 7.06 -9.17
C ARG A 6 -4.75 7.44 -7.72
N MET A 7 -4.01 8.43 -7.23
CA MET A 7 -4.27 9.08 -5.95
C MET A 7 -5.67 9.71 -5.97
N ARG A 8 -6.51 9.39 -5.00
CA ARG A 8 -7.82 10.01 -4.81
C ARG A 8 -7.72 11.21 -3.86
N LYS A 9 -8.85 11.86 -3.59
CA LYS A 9 -8.91 12.98 -2.63
C LYS A 9 -8.30 12.55 -1.30
N LYS A 10 -7.62 13.50 -0.62
CA LYS A 10 -6.96 13.29 0.68
C LYS A 10 -5.82 12.26 0.68
N GLY A 11 -5.23 11.94 -0.48
CA GLY A 11 -4.11 11.00 -0.55
C GLY A 11 -4.52 9.52 -0.48
N VAL A 12 -5.80 9.19 -0.71
CA VAL A 12 -6.29 7.81 -0.63
C VAL A 12 -5.85 7.01 -1.86
N LEU A 13 -5.19 5.88 -1.60
CA LEU A 13 -4.77 4.89 -2.59
C LEU A 13 -5.58 3.62 -2.40
N ILE A 14 -6.18 3.12 -3.48
CA ILE A 14 -6.89 1.84 -3.47
C ILE A 14 -5.92 0.77 -3.94
N LEU A 15 -5.58 -0.17 -3.07
CA LEU A 15 -4.75 -1.32 -3.42
C LEU A 15 -5.64 -2.43 -4.04
N PRO A 16 -5.41 -2.81 -5.31
CA PRO A 16 -6.11 -3.94 -5.91
C PRO A 16 -5.84 -5.24 -5.16
N LYS A 17 -6.78 -6.18 -5.21
CA LYS A 17 -6.68 -7.50 -4.55
C LYS A 17 -5.34 -8.19 -4.85
N SER A 18 -4.91 -8.18 -6.11
CA SER A 18 -3.64 -8.79 -6.53
C SER A 18 -2.40 -8.21 -5.85
N ILE A 19 -2.38 -6.90 -5.58
CA ILE A 19 -1.26 -6.24 -4.88
C ILE A 19 -1.31 -6.52 -3.39
N ARG A 20 -2.51 -6.49 -2.78
CA ARG A 20 -2.69 -6.81 -1.36
C ARG A 20 -2.23 -8.23 -1.05
N GLU A 21 -2.66 -9.20 -1.83
CA GLU A 21 -2.28 -10.61 -1.67
C GLU A 21 -0.78 -10.81 -1.89
N ALA A 22 -0.21 -10.20 -2.93
CA ALA A 22 1.24 -10.28 -3.20
C ALA A 22 2.09 -9.61 -2.09
N ALA A 23 1.55 -8.58 -1.44
CA ALA A 23 2.20 -7.90 -0.32
C ALA A 23 1.92 -8.56 1.05
N GLY A 24 1.07 -9.58 1.11
CA GLY A 24 0.63 -10.22 2.36
C GLY A 24 -0.12 -9.26 3.29
N ILE A 25 -0.87 -8.31 2.72
CA ILE A 25 -1.67 -7.31 3.44
C ILE A 25 -3.13 -7.76 3.44
N ASP A 26 -3.64 -8.10 4.62
CA ASP A 26 -5.07 -8.33 4.86
C ASP A 26 -5.81 -7.03 5.18
N GLU A 27 -7.11 -7.10 5.50
CA GLU A 27 -7.84 -5.95 6.02
C GLU A 27 -7.29 -5.53 7.39
N GLY A 28 -6.94 -4.25 7.52
CA GLY A 28 -6.40 -3.71 8.76
C GLY A 28 -5.42 -2.57 8.54
N GLU A 29 -4.49 -2.43 9.47
CA GLU A 29 -3.47 -1.37 9.49
C GLU A 29 -2.21 -1.80 8.73
N VAL A 30 -1.49 -0.81 8.20
CA VAL A 30 -0.21 -1.03 7.49
C VAL A 30 0.82 -0.02 8.00
N ILE A 31 2.07 -0.44 8.05
CA ILE A 31 3.18 0.48 8.31
C ILE A 31 3.52 1.17 7.00
N ALA A 32 3.58 2.51 7.02
CA ALA A 32 4.03 3.33 5.90
C ALA A 32 5.35 4.01 6.25
N GLU A 33 6.42 3.65 5.55
CA GLU A 33 7.72 4.32 5.62
C GLU A 33 7.86 5.24 4.40
N ALA A 34 8.04 6.55 4.61
CA ALA A 34 8.36 7.49 3.56
C ALA A 34 9.88 7.68 3.45
N ARG A 35 10.40 7.61 2.23
CA ARG A 35 11.79 7.89 1.87
C ARG A 35 11.81 8.85 0.68
N GLU A 36 12.98 9.30 0.27
CA GLU A 36 13.09 10.25 -0.84
C GLU A 36 12.56 9.64 -2.15
N GLY A 37 11.38 10.10 -2.59
CA GLY A 37 10.73 9.65 -3.82
C GLY A 37 9.89 8.37 -3.72
N GLU A 38 9.81 7.72 -2.56
CA GLU A 38 9.09 6.45 -2.39
C GLU A 38 8.34 6.31 -1.06
N ILE A 39 7.26 5.52 -1.07
CA ILE A 39 6.55 5.07 0.12
C ILE A 39 6.58 3.54 0.13
N VAL A 40 7.13 2.96 1.19
CA VAL A 40 7.15 1.51 1.40
C VAL A 40 6.04 1.15 2.37
N LEU A 41 5.09 0.32 1.90
CA LEU A 41 4.02 -0.22 2.72
C LEU A 41 4.38 -1.64 3.16
N LYS A 42 4.25 -1.93 4.46
CA LYS A 42 4.45 -3.27 5.02
C LYS A 42 3.22 -3.70 5.80
N PRO A 43 2.87 -5.00 5.79
CA PRO A 43 1.85 -5.54 6.69
C PRO A 43 2.19 -5.17 8.13
N PHE A 44 1.22 -4.64 8.87
CA PHE A 44 1.37 -4.48 10.31
C PHE A 44 1.14 -5.84 10.98
N ARG A 45 2.13 -6.33 11.70
CA ARG A 45 2.01 -7.51 12.56
C ARG A 45 2.37 -7.07 13.97
N PRO A 46 1.43 -7.12 14.94
CA PRO A 46 1.76 -6.91 16.33
C PRO A 46 2.65 -8.03 16.89
#